data_AF-A0A1M6XDU2-F1
#
_entry.id   AF-A0A1M6XDU2-F1
#
_cell.length_a   1.000
_cell.length_b   1.000
_cell.length_c   1.000
_cell.angle_alpha   90.00
_cell.angle_beta   90.00
_cell.angle_gamma   90.00
#
_symmetry.space_group_name_H-M   'P 1'
#
loop_
_entity.id
_entity.type
_entity.pdbx_description
1 polymer ?
#
loop_
_entity_poly.entity_id
_entity_poly.type
_entity_poly.pdbx_seq_one_letter_code
_entity_poly.pdbx_strand_id
1 'polypeptide(L)' 'MSLETLTSEGVNEEVVVQNQRIKVHIRCKKCGETFILRGVRDSKGNIETGFKRCLCDNENDFEIELLH' A
#
# COMPACT_ATOMS: atom_id res chain seq x y z
N MET A 1 39.60 23.29 16.92
CA MET A 1 39.93 21.98 16.33
C MET A 1 38.61 21.33 15.99
N SER A 2 38.27 21.40 14.71
CA SER A 2 37.07 20.81 14.13
C SER A 2 37.10 19.30 14.34
N LEU A 3 35.98 18.74 14.79
CA LEU A 3 35.73 17.31 14.66
C LEU A 3 34.43 17.17 13.86
N GLU A 4 34.60 17.10 12.55
CA GLU A 4 33.57 16.72 11.59
C GLU A 4 33.68 15.21 11.33
N THR A 5 32.65 14.64 10.71
CA THR A 5 32.45 13.22 10.30
C THR A 5 31.99 12.31 11.46
N LEU A 6 30.84 11.62 11.37
CA LEU A 6 30.61 10.45 10.50
C LEU A 6 29.13 10.26 10.12
N THR A 7 28.98 9.75 8.90
CA THR A 7 27.78 9.35 8.15
C THR A 7 27.07 8.11 8.71
N SER A 8 25.90 7.82 8.09
CA SER A 8 25.15 6.54 8.07
C SER A 8 24.43 6.19 9.39
N GLU A 9 23.16 5.75 9.42
CA GLU A 9 22.53 4.70 8.60
C GLU A 9 21.01 4.96 8.47
N GLY A 10 20.43 4.58 7.33
CA GLY A 10 18.99 4.64 7.09
C GLY A 10 18.22 3.74 8.06
N VAL A 11 17.20 4.30 8.69
CA VAL A 11 16.26 3.54 9.52
C VAL A 11 15.35 2.75 8.58
N ASN A 12 15.77 1.52 8.25
CA ASN A 12 14.89 0.50 7.67
C ASN A 12 13.92 0.04 8.75
N GLU A 13 12.81 0.75 8.85
CA GLU A 13 11.70 0.39 9.73
C GLU A 13 10.84 -0.69 9.07
N GLU A 14 11.44 -1.84 8.73
CA GLU A 14 10.71 -3.05 8.36
C GLU A 14 10.27 -3.78 9.64
N VAL A 15 9.31 -3.16 10.33
CA VAL A 15 8.45 -3.91 11.25
C VAL A 15 7.48 -4.68 10.37
N VAL A 16 7.82 -5.94 10.08
CA VAL A 16 6.92 -6.89 9.43
C VAL A 16 5.74 -7.11 10.37
N VAL A 17 4.67 -6.33 10.17
CA VAL A 17 3.40 -6.53 10.85
C VAL A 17 2.82 -7.84 10.33
N GLN A 18 2.85 -8.82 11.22
CA GLN A 18 2.23 -10.13 11.15
C GLN A 18 1.10 -10.24 10.11
N ASN A 19 1.40 -10.84 8.96
CA ASN A 19 0.61 -11.69 8.05
C ASN A 19 -0.93 -11.50 7.89
N GLN A 20 -1.54 -10.44 8.41
CA GLN A 20 -2.98 -10.27 8.41
C GLN A 20 -3.42 -9.78 7.05
N ARG A 21 -3.67 -10.75 6.17
CA ARG A 21 -4.25 -10.51 4.86
C ARG A 21 -5.70 -10.10 5.03
N ILE A 22 -6.02 -8.91 4.57
CA ILE A 22 -7.36 -8.33 4.61
C ILE A 22 -7.96 -8.35 3.22
N LYS A 23 -9.25 -8.67 3.11
CA LYS A 23 -9.97 -8.54 1.84
C LYS A 23 -10.35 -7.09 1.64
N VAL A 24 -10.20 -6.61 0.41
CA VAL A 24 -10.64 -5.29 0.00
C VAL A 24 -11.46 -5.37 -1.27
N HIS A 25 -12.42 -4.47 -1.37
CA HIS A 25 -13.15 -4.16 -2.59
C HIS A 25 -12.56 -2.90 -3.20
N ILE A 26 -12.14 -2.97 -4.46
CA ILE A 26 -11.57 -1.86 -5.21
C ILE A 26 -12.52 -1.54 -6.35
N ARG A 27 -12.95 -0.28 -6.46
CA ARG A 27 -13.80 0.21 -7.55
C ARG A 27 -13.09 1.31 -8.33
N CYS A 28 -13.04 1.17 -9.64
CA CYS A 28 -12.51 2.18 -10.54
C CYS A 28 -13.50 3.34 -10.71
N LYS A 29 -13.12 4.58 -10.35
CA LYS A 29 -14.01 5.74 -10.51
C LYS A 29 -14.13 6.23 -11.96
N LYS A 30 -13.30 5.72 -12.90
CA LYS A 30 -13.38 6.06 -14.32
C LYS A 30 -14.36 5.17 -15.09
N CYS A 31 -14.22 3.85 -15.00
CA CYS A 31 -15.04 2.89 -15.77
C CYS A 31 -16.06 2.12 -14.93
N GLY A 32 -15.97 2.16 -13.60
CA GLY A 32 -16.88 1.44 -12.70
C GLY A 32 -16.51 -0.03 -12.41
N GLU A 33 -15.47 -0.57 -13.04
CA GLU A 33 -15.01 -1.96 -12.81
C GLU A 33 -14.64 -2.19 -11.35
N THR A 34 -14.93 -3.40 -10.85
CA THR A 34 -14.69 -3.77 -9.45
C THR A 34 -13.77 -4.98 -9.32
N PHE A 35 -12.93 -4.97 -8.29
CA PHE A 35 -11.97 -6.02 -8.00
C PHE A 35 -12.01 -6.38 -6.52
N ILE A 36 -11.87 -7.67 -6.21
CA ILE A 36 -11.73 -8.15 -4.83
C ILE A 36 -10.32 -8.72 -4.68
N LEU A 37 -9.50 -8.07 -3.87
CA LEU A 37 -8.11 -8.47 -3.64
C LEU A 37 -7.84 -8.71 -2.16
N ARG A 38 -6.71 -9.36 -1.88
CA ARG A 38 -6.17 -9.47 -0.53
C ARG A 38 -4.97 -8.54 -0.40
N GLY A 39 -5.04 -7.59 0.52
CA GLY A 39 -3.94 -6.69 0.86
C GLY A 39 -3.27 -7.07 2.16
N VAL A 40 -2.11 -6.49 2.41
CA VAL A 40 -1.39 -6.55 3.69
C VAL A 40 -1.47 -5.19 4.35
N ARG A 41 -1.66 -5.17 5.67
CA ARG A 41 -1.64 -3.94 6.44
C ARG A 41 -0.23 -3.59 6.84
N ASP A 42 0.22 -2.37 6.53
CA ASP A 42 1.51 -1.88 6.96
C ASP A 42 1.49 -1.45 8.45
N SER A 43 2.66 -1.10 8.99
CA SER A 43 2.80 -0.59 10.36
C SER A 43 2.11 0.75 10.60
N LYS A 44 1.80 1.49 9.54
CA LYS A 44 1.11 2.80 9.58
C LYS A 44 -0.40 2.66 9.44
N GLY A 45 -0.91 1.45 9.21
CA GLY A 45 -2.33 1.14 9.05
C GLY A 45 -2.85 1.23 7.61
N ASN A 46 -2.00 1.54 6.63
CA ASN A 46 -2.32 1.52 5.20
C ASN A 46 -2.46 0.09 4.68
N ILE A 47 -3.12 -0.05 3.54
CA ILE A 47 -3.39 -1.35 2.91
C ILE A 47 -2.65 -1.42 1.58
N GLU A 48 -1.66 -2.30 1.49
CA GLU A 48 -0.97 -2.58 0.24
C GLU A 48 -1.58 -3.80 -0.45
N THR A 49 -2.07 -3.63 -1.68
CA THR A 49 -2.77 -4.68 -2.44
C THR A 49 -1.99 -5.15 -3.68
N GLY A 50 -0.96 -4.40 -4.10
CA GLY A 50 -0.26 -4.60 -5.37
C GLY A 50 -1.08 -4.20 -6.62
N PHE A 51 -2.29 -3.67 -6.45
CA PHE A 51 -3.11 -3.19 -7.56
C PHE A 51 -2.54 -1.89 -8.13
N LYS A 52 -2.11 -1.92 -9.39
CA LYS A 52 -1.45 -0.77 -10.05
C LYS A 52 -2.33 -0.07 -11.08
N ARG A 53 -3.17 -0.82 -11.79
CA ARG A 53 -3.92 -0.32 -12.95
C ARG A 53 -5.18 -1.11 -13.21
N CYS A 54 -6.24 -0.41 -13.59
CA CYS A 54 -7.49 -0.99 -14.07
C CYS A 54 -7.37 -1.40 -15.56
N LEU A 55 -8.28 -2.25 -16.03
CA LEU A 55 -8.33 -2.70 -17.43
C LEU A 55 -8.67 -1.56 -18.43
N CYS A 56 -9.18 -0.42 -17.94
CA CYS A 56 -9.42 0.78 -18.74
C CYS A 56 -8.22 1.75 -18.77
N ASP A 57 -7.03 1.26 -18.38
CA ASP A 57 -5.78 2.02 -18.26
C ASP A 57 -5.79 3.15 -17.23
N ASN A 58 -6.82 3.24 -16.38
CA ASN A 58 -6.79 4.11 -15.21
C ASN A 58 -5.76 3.57 -14.19
N GLU A 59 -4.79 4.40 -13.80
CA GLU A 59 -3.73 4.09 -12.81
C GLU A 59 -3.98 4.78 -11.45
N ASN A 60 -5.01 5.63 -11.37
CA ASN A 60 -5.32 6.46 -10.20
C ASN A 60 -6.82 6.35 -9.87
N ASP A 61 -7.36 7.22 -9.03
CA ASP A 61 -8.82 7.38 -8.87
C ASP A 61 -9.57 6.06 -8.56
N PHE A 62 -9.09 5.32 -7.56
CA PHE A 62 -9.75 4.13 -7.03
C PHE A 62 -10.47 4.42 -5.72
N GLU A 63 -11.60 3.77 -5.52
CA GLU A 63 -12.28 3.64 -4.23
C GLU A 63 -11.90 2.27 -3.64
N ILE A 64 -11.40 2.26 -2.40
CA ILE A 64 -10.97 1.03 -1.72
C ILE A 64 -11.73 0.91 -0.41
N GLU A 65 -12.46 -0.19 -0.25
CA GLU A 65 -13.27 -0.50 0.92
C GLU A 65 -12.81 -1.81 1.57
N LEU A 66 -12.77 -1.84 2.90
CA LEU A 66 -12.46 -3.04 3.67
C LEU A 66 -13.65 -4.01 3.66
N LEU A 67 -13.38 -5.28 3.37
CA LEU A 67 -14.37 -6.35 3.48
C LEU A 67 -14.06 -7.20 4.71
N HIS A 68 -15.02 -7.26 5.64
CA HIS A 68 -14.96 -8.05 6.89
C HIS A 68 -15.56 -9.44 6.70
#